data_AF-A0A1V1P348-F1
#
_entry.id   AF-A0A1V1P348-F1
#
_cell.length_a   1.000
_cell.length_b   1.000
_cell.length_c   1.000
_cell.angle_alpha   90.00
_cell.angle_beta   90.00
_cell.angle_gamma   90.00
#
_symmetry.space_group_name_H-M   'P 1'
#
loop_
_entity.id
_entity.type
_entity.pdbx_description
1 polymer ?
#
loop_
_entity_poly.entity_id
_entity_poly.type
_entity_poly.pdbx_seq_one_letter_code
_entity_poly.pdbx_strand_id
1 'polypeptide(L)'
;MQIHFIWIRLATIPENIQTYDTNEFKWIISLNPHGNIGTPEPRTSIIRWNPDHFSELGNYQMQSGYDQGEIVVSDMRTITEYPVTGGDSVNYYTVIWSPEQVESIHISTNAGWNLVSIPLIPDDNHLEYLFPDAVVAYEYTNGTYVHVKQLEPGKATGSNYMGLIMS
;
A
#
# COMPACT_ATOMS: atom_id res chain seq x y z
N MET A 1 10.27 -3.11 34.31
CA MET A 1 10.31 -3.04 32.83
C MET A 1 10.52 -1.59 32.46
N GLN A 2 11.73 -1.22 32.00
CA GLN A 2 12.08 0.17 31.70
C GLN A 2 11.98 0.37 30.18
N ILE A 3 10.91 1.00 29.73
CA ILE A 3 10.66 1.28 28.31
C ILE A 3 11.40 2.56 27.95
N HIS A 4 12.31 2.49 26.99
CA HIS A 4 12.98 3.67 26.43
C HIS A 4 12.26 4.08 25.15
N PHE A 5 11.78 5.33 25.13
CA PHE A 5 11.13 5.92 23.97
C PHE A 5 12.16 6.71 23.16
N ILE A 6 12.33 6.37 21.89
CA ILE A 6 13.14 7.15 20.95
C ILE A 6 12.18 7.90 20.04
N TRP A 7 12.18 9.23 20.15
CA TRP A 7 11.40 10.10 19.28
C TRP A 7 12.18 10.36 17.99
N ILE A 8 11.79 9.70 16.90
CA ILE A 8 12.33 10.00 15.57
C ILE A 8 11.43 11.08 14.95
N ARG A 9 11.92 12.32 14.91
CA ARG A 9 11.25 13.42 14.19
C ARG A 9 11.61 13.31 12.70
N LEU A 10 10.74 12.69 11.91
CA LEU A 10 10.75 12.83 10.45
C LEU A 10 10.17 14.22 10.11
N ALA A 11 10.94 15.29 10.33
CA ALA A 11 10.61 16.59 9.79
C ALA A 11 11.14 16.63 8.36
N THR A 12 10.25 16.83 7.38
CA THR A 12 10.54 17.19 5.96
C THR A 12 12.02 17.05 5.64
N ILE A 13 12.50 15.86 5.29
CA ILE A 13 13.95 15.56 5.24
C ILE A 13 14.53 16.15 3.96
N PRO A 14 15.29 17.26 4.02
CA PRO A 14 16.18 17.65 2.95
C PRO A 14 17.46 16.81 3.14
N GLU A 15 17.97 16.25 2.05
CA GLU A 15 19.37 15.80 1.92
C GLU A 15 19.99 15.20 3.18
N ASN A 16 19.85 13.90 3.43
CA ASN A 16 20.99 13.09 3.86
C ASN A 16 20.66 11.60 3.74
N ILE A 17 21.34 10.99 2.77
CA ILE A 17 21.37 9.56 2.41
C ILE A 17 20.07 9.04 1.79
N GLN A 18 19.65 9.66 0.68
CA GLN A 18 18.75 9.04 -0.29
C GLN A 18 19.61 8.24 -1.28
N THR A 19 19.38 6.94 -1.40
CA THR A 19 19.78 6.22 -2.61
C THR A 19 18.67 6.42 -3.64
N TYR A 20 18.97 7.16 -4.71
CA TYR A 20 18.01 7.44 -5.77
C TYR A 20 17.89 6.21 -6.67
N ASP A 21 16.90 5.36 -6.41
CA ASP A 21 16.24 4.66 -7.51
C ASP A 21 15.03 5.52 -7.90
N THR A 22 14.81 5.76 -9.19
CA THR A 22 13.97 6.89 -9.66
C THR A 22 12.51 6.90 -9.17
N ASN A 23 12.05 5.81 -8.55
CA ASN A 23 10.69 5.63 -8.04
C ASN A 23 10.64 5.25 -6.55
N GLU A 24 11.73 5.25 -5.80
CA GLU A 24 11.71 4.91 -4.36
C GLU A 24 12.65 5.80 -3.56
N PHE A 25 12.23 6.20 -2.35
CA PHE A 25 13.11 6.80 -1.36
C PHE A 25 13.31 5.85 -0.19
N LYS A 26 14.56 5.66 0.24
CA LYS A 26 14.93 4.77 1.33
C LYS A 26 15.63 5.54 2.44
N TRP A 27 15.24 5.30 3.68
CA TRP A 27 15.88 5.86 4.88
C TRP A 27 16.23 4.75 5.85
N ILE A 28 17.50 4.72 6.27
CA ILE A 28 18.02 3.65 7.12
C ILE A 28 18.07 4.12 8.56
N ILE A 29 17.50 3.32 9.45
CA ILE A 29 17.46 3.50 10.89
C ILE A 29 18.36 2.44 11.52
N SER A 30 19.39 2.88 12.24
CA SER A 30 20.20 2.02 13.09
C SER A 30 19.78 2.18 14.56
N LEU A 31 19.48 1.07 15.22
CA LEU A 31 18.99 1.06 16.59
C LEU A 31 19.65 -0.06 17.40
N ASN A 32 20.36 0.30 18.46
CA ASN A 32 20.72 -0.65 19.51
C ASN A 32 19.65 -0.60 20.62
N PRO A 33 18.77 -1.60 20.73
CA PRO A 33 17.64 -1.57 21.68
C PRO A 33 18.08 -1.70 23.14
N HIS A 34 19.32 -2.13 23.39
CA HIS A 34 19.92 -2.18 24.72
C HIS A 34 20.32 -0.79 25.24
N GLY A 35 20.72 0.10 24.33
CA GLY A 35 21.30 1.39 24.64
C GLY A 35 22.81 1.29 24.91
N ASN A 36 23.35 2.21 25.69
CA ASN A 36 24.77 2.27 26.04
C ASN A 36 25.05 2.00 27.54
N ILE A 37 24.03 1.61 28.32
CA ILE A 37 24.13 1.47 29.78
C ILE A 37 23.34 0.25 30.25
N GLY A 38 23.98 -0.63 31.04
CA GLY A 38 23.34 -1.69 31.82
C GLY A 38 23.79 -3.11 31.45
N THR A 39 23.16 -4.12 32.08
CA THR A 39 23.48 -5.55 31.90
C THR A 39 23.12 -6.03 30.49
N PRO A 40 23.88 -6.95 29.86
CA PRO A 40 23.75 -7.35 28.44
C PRO A 40 22.45 -8.10 28.09
N GLU A 41 21.48 -8.14 28.99
CA GLU A 41 20.18 -8.76 28.79
C GLU A 41 19.39 -8.07 27.68
N PRO A 42 18.61 -8.82 26.88
CA PRO A 42 17.77 -8.23 25.85
C PRO A 42 16.81 -7.17 26.41
N ARG A 43 16.66 -6.07 25.67
CA ARG A 43 15.74 -4.97 25.99
C ARG A 43 14.94 -4.60 24.77
N THR A 44 13.84 -3.90 25.01
CA THR A 44 12.96 -3.38 23.97
C THR A 44 13.05 -1.87 23.90
N SER A 45 13.38 -1.37 22.72
CA SER A 45 13.21 0.04 22.35
C SER A 45 12.05 0.16 21.36
N ILE A 46 11.34 1.28 21.38
CA ILE A 46 10.19 1.49 20.49
C ILE A 46 10.57 2.57 19.46
N ILE A 47 10.48 2.22 18.18
CA ILE A 47 10.52 3.17 17.07
C ILE A 47 9.11 3.74 16.93
N ARG A 48 8.96 5.08 16.97
CA ARG A 48 7.67 5.76 16.80
C ARG A 48 7.77 6.86 15.75
N TRP A 49 6.68 7.07 15.01
CA TRP A 49 6.56 8.13 14.02
C TRP A 49 5.15 8.76 14.08
N ASN A 50 5.01 9.96 13.49
CA ASN A 50 3.71 10.62 13.33
C ASN A 50 3.31 10.60 11.84
N PRO A 51 2.27 9.86 11.44
CA PRO A 51 1.84 9.79 10.04
C PRO A 51 1.28 11.11 9.52
N ASP A 52 0.89 12.06 10.37
CA ASP A 52 0.41 13.39 9.94
C ASP A 52 1.48 14.21 9.20
N HIS A 53 2.75 13.80 9.30
CA HIS A 53 3.85 14.45 8.60
C HIS A 53 4.22 13.73 7.28
N PHE A 54 3.53 12.65 6.95
CA PHE A 54 3.76 11.92 5.70
C PHE A 54 3.09 12.63 4.54
N SER A 55 3.70 12.54 3.36
CA SER A 55 3.03 12.90 2.12
C SER A 55 1.74 12.09 2.00
N GLU A 56 0.64 12.71 1.55
CA GLU A 56 -0.58 11.98 1.19
C GLU A 56 -0.35 11.11 -0.05
N LEU A 57 0.62 11.48 -0.89
CA LEU A 57 1.03 10.71 -2.06
C LEU A 57 1.96 9.57 -1.66
N GLY A 58 1.68 8.37 -2.17
CA GLY A 58 2.55 7.20 -2.06
C GLY A 58 2.34 6.37 -0.79
N ASN A 59 3.14 5.33 -0.65
CA ASN A 59 3.07 4.35 0.42
C ASN A 59 4.35 4.40 1.26
N TYR A 60 4.21 4.25 2.58
CA TYR A 60 5.34 4.16 3.50
C TYR A 60 5.33 2.79 4.17
N GLN A 61 6.40 2.02 3.98
CA GLN A 61 6.60 0.71 4.59
C GLN A 61 7.94 0.68 5.32
N MET A 62 8.07 -0.23 6.30
CA MET A 62 9.33 -0.48 6.98
C MET A 62 9.74 -1.94 6.82
N GLN A 63 10.98 -2.15 6.41
CA GLN A 63 11.62 -3.46 6.37
C GLN A 63 12.71 -3.58 7.43
N SER A 64 12.98 -4.81 7.86
CA SER A 64 14.19 -5.14 8.61
C SER A 64 15.43 -5.09 7.70
N GLY A 65 16.60 -4.82 8.27
CA GLY A 65 17.87 -4.78 7.54
C GLY A 65 18.20 -3.41 6.92
N TYR A 66 19.25 -3.40 6.11
CA TYR A 66 19.83 -2.20 5.50
C TYR A 66 19.27 -1.94 4.09
N ASP A 67 19.30 -2.94 3.21
CA ASP A 67 18.77 -2.83 1.83
C ASP A 67 17.86 -4.00 1.41
N GLN A 68 17.90 -5.10 2.15
CA GLN A 68 17.12 -6.31 1.90
C GLN A 68 16.66 -6.87 3.25
N GLY A 69 15.37 -7.15 3.37
CA GLY A 69 14.81 -7.86 4.51
C GLY A 69 13.30 -7.96 4.44
N GLU A 70 12.71 -8.49 5.51
CA GLU A 70 11.26 -8.69 5.59
C GLU A 70 10.54 -7.38 5.92
N ILE A 71 9.39 -7.15 5.29
CA ILE A 71 8.47 -6.07 5.65
C ILE A 71 7.96 -6.33 7.07
N VAL A 72 8.34 -5.46 8.00
CA VAL A 72 7.93 -5.53 9.40
C VAL A 72 6.75 -4.59 9.71
N VAL A 73 6.55 -3.57 8.88
CA VAL A 73 5.37 -2.70 8.88
C VAL A 73 4.98 -2.44 7.44
N SER A 74 3.85 -2.99 7.01
CA SER A 74 3.34 -2.86 5.63
C SER A 74 2.78 -1.48 5.32
N ASP A 75 2.22 -0.80 6.32
CA ASP A 75 1.71 0.56 6.18
C ASP A 75 1.97 1.35 7.47
N MET A 76 2.88 2.31 7.36
CA MET A 76 3.28 3.20 8.45
C MET A 76 2.24 4.29 8.74
N ARG A 77 1.11 4.37 8.02
CA ARG A 77 -0.01 5.25 8.39
C ARG A 77 -0.94 4.61 9.41
N THR A 78 -1.16 3.31 9.29
CA THR A 78 -2.05 2.54 10.17
C THR A 78 -1.33 2.03 11.42
N ILE A 79 -0.06 1.64 11.28
CA ILE A 79 0.81 1.28 12.40
C ILE A 79 1.78 2.45 12.63
N THR A 80 1.87 2.95 13.87
CA THR A 80 2.65 4.16 14.20
C THR A 80 3.82 3.91 15.14
N GLU A 81 4.01 2.65 15.53
CA GLU A 81 5.12 2.23 16.36
C GLU A 81 5.56 0.79 16.05
N TYR A 82 6.83 0.52 16.29
CA TYR A 82 7.40 -0.81 16.15
C TYR A 82 8.37 -1.14 17.30
N PRO A 83 8.11 -2.20 18.08
CA PRO A 83 9.00 -2.62 19.16
C PRO A 83 10.20 -3.40 18.59
N VAL A 84 11.40 -2.98 18.98
CA VAL A 84 12.66 -3.63 18.63
C VAL A 84 13.25 -4.24 19.88
N THR A 85 13.32 -5.57 19.93
CA THR A 85 13.91 -6.31 21.05
C THR A 85 15.22 -6.94 20.65
N GLY A 86 16.28 -6.68 21.42
CA GLY A 86 17.61 -7.23 21.14
C GLY A 86 18.59 -7.01 22.30
N GLY A 87 19.74 -7.67 22.21
CA GLY A 87 20.88 -7.46 23.12
C GLY A 87 21.70 -6.22 22.72
N ASP A 88 22.97 -6.20 23.12
CA ASP A 88 23.92 -5.12 22.80
C ASP A 88 24.44 -5.24 21.36
N SER A 89 23.54 -5.01 20.39
CA SER A 89 23.87 -5.02 18.97
C SER A 89 22.98 -4.05 18.20
N VAL A 90 23.56 -3.40 17.19
CA VAL A 90 22.82 -2.51 16.29
C VAL A 90 21.94 -3.34 15.36
N ASN A 91 20.65 -3.05 15.37
CA ASN A 91 19.67 -3.52 14.40
C ASN A 91 19.48 -2.45 13.34
N TYR A 92 19.24 -2.86 12.10
CA TYR A 92 18.94 -1.96 11.00
C TYR A 92 17.50 -2.14 10.55
N TYR A 93 16.87 -1.04 10.20
CA TYR A 93 15.55 -1.00 9.57
C TYR A 93 15.60 0.02 8.45
N THR A 94 14.84 -0.22 7.39
CA THR A 94 14.76 0.71 6.26
C THR A 94 13.31 1.09 6.05
N VAL A 95 13.05 2.39 6.15
CA VAL A 95 11.78 2.98 5.72
C VAL A 95 11.87 3.18 4.21
N ILE A 96 10.87 2.70 3.50
CA ILE A 96 10.76 2.83 2.06
C ILE A 96 9.50 3.65 1.79
N TRP A 97 9.67 4.73 1.03
CA TRP A 97 8.58 5.39 0.34
C TRP A 97 8.59 5.00 -1.12
N SER A 98 7.42 4.69 -1.66
CA SER A 98 7.21 4.50 -3.09
C SER A 98 5.95 5.26 -3.52
N PRO A 99 5.85 5.73 -4.77
CA PRO A 99 4.61 6.28 -5.30
C PRO A 99 3.53 5.19 -5.25
N GLU A 100 2.28 5.62 -5.09
CA GLU A 100 1.16 4.70 -5.15
C GLU A 100 1.14 4.11 -6.55
N GLN A 101 1.38 2.81 -6.65
CA GLN A 101 1.41 2.16 -7.95
C GLN A 101 -0.03 2.11 -8.46
N VAL A 102 -0.30 2.90 -9.50
CA VAL A 102 -1.48 2.69 -10.33
C VAL A 102 -1.24 1.38 -11.08
N GLU A 103 -1.75 0.27 -10.53
CA GLU A 103 -1.75 -1.00 -11.25
C GLU A 103 -2.68 -0.85 -12.46
N SER A 104 -2.09 -0.70 -13.64
CA SER A 104 -2.82 -0.72 -14.90
C SER A 104 -2.92 -2.17 -15.39
N ILE A 105 -4.15 -2.67 -15.53
CA ILE A 105 -4.39 -3.98 -16.13
C ILE A 105 -4.77 -3.76 -17.59
N HIS A 106 -3.91 -4.22 -18.50
CA HIS A 106 -4.24 -4.29 -19.92
C HIS A 106 -4.98 -5.59 -20.23
N ILE A 107 -6.27 -5.49 -20.58
CA ILE A 107 -7.09 -6.64 -20.98
C ILE A 107 -7.26 -6.63 -22.50
N SER A 108 -6.69 -7.61 -23.18
CA SER A 108 -6.91 -7.81 -24.61
C SER A 108 -8.22 -8.56 -24.85
N THR A 109 -9.18 -7.92 -25.51
CA THR A 109 -10.47 -8.52 -25.89
C THR A 109 -10.47 -8.93 -27.36
N ASN A 110 -11.17 -10.03 -27.69
CA ASN A 110 -11.40 -10.41 -29.09
C ASN A 110 -12.67 -9.74 -29.63
N ALA A 111 -12.82 -9.65 -30.95
CA ALA A 111 -14.08 -9.22 -31.55
C ALA A 111 -15.21 -10.18 -31.17
N GLY A 112 -16.33 -9.63 -30.69
CA GLY A 112 -17.47 -10.38 -30.14
C GLY A 112 -17.58 -10.27 -28.62
N TRP A 113 -18.33 -11.19 -28.00
CA TRP A 113 -18.67 -11.10 -26.59
C TRP A 113 -17.49 -11.49 -25.68
N ASN A 114 -17.08 -10.58 -24.81
CA ASN A 114 -16.11 -10.84 -23.74
C ASN A 114 -16.79 -10.60 -22.39
N LEU A 115 -16.52 -11.47 -21.42
CA LEU A 115 -16.96 -11.29 -20.03
C LEU A 115 -15.74 -10.92 -19.19
N VAL A 116 -15.72 -9.71 -18.66
CA VAL A 116 -14.67 -9.22 -17.77
C VAL A 116 -15.28 -9.02 -16.39
N SER A 117 -14.64 -9.60 -15.37
CA SER A 117 -15.08 -9.54 -13.98
C SER A 117 -13.91 -9.12 -13.11
N ILE A 118 -14.01 -7.95 -12.48
CA ILE A 118 -13.00 -7.45 -11.54
C ILE A 118 -13.55 -7.48 -10.11
N PRO A 119 -12.81 -8.02 -9.12
CA PRO A 119 -13.19 -8.02 -7.71
C PRO A 119 -12.89 -6.65 -7.07
N LEU A 120 -13.32 -5.57 -7.72
CA LEU A 120 -13.05 -4.20 -7.31
C LEU A 120 -14.36 -3.41 -7.28
N ILE A 121 -14.58 -2.69 -6.17
CA ILE A 121 -15.62 -1.67 -6.08
C ILE A 121 -14.92 -0.34 -6.38
N PRO A 122 -15.13 0.26 -7.57
CA PRO A 122 -14.49 1.52 -7.89
C PRO A 122 -15.18 2.67 -7.14
N ASP A 123 -14.42 3.72 -6.85
CA ASP A 123 -14.98 4.96 -6.28
C ASP A 123 -15.95 5.64 -7.26
N ASP A 124 -15.69 5.52 -8.57
CA ASP A 124 -16.60 5.95 -9.65
C ASP A 124 -16.97 4.76 -10.54
N ASN A 125 -18.26 4.44 -10.56
CA ASN A 125 -18.78 3.28 -11.27
C ASN A 125 -19.38 3.59 -12.65
N HIS A 126 -19.20 4.81 -13.18
CA HIS A 126 -19.67 5.11 -14.53
C HIS A 126 -18.83 4.39 -15.59
N LEU A 127 -19.51 3.88 -16.61
CA LEU A 127 -18.93 3.10 -17.70
C LEU A 127 -17.76 3.83 -18.38
N GLU A 128 -17.89 5.13 -18.61
CA GLU A 128 -16.90 5.94 -19.31
C GLU A 128 -15.58 6.12 -18.55
N TYR A 129 -15.59 5.98 -17.22
CA TYR A 129 -14.36 6.02 -16.41
C TYR A 129 -13.72 4.64 -16.27
N LEU A 130 -14.53 3.60 -16.20
CA LEU A 130 -14.06 2.22 -16.06
C LEU A 130 -13.58 1.62 -17.38
N PHE A 131 -14.30 1.93 -18.47
CA PHE A 131 -14.07 1.40 -19.80
C PHE A 131 -14.30 2.51 -20.85
N PRO A 132 -13.34 3.45 -21.00
CA PRO A 132 -13.50 4.61 -21.90
C PRO A 132 -13.78 4.25 -23.36
N ASP A 133 -13.30 3.08 -23.80
CA ASP A 133 -13.47 2.58 -25.16
C ASP A 133 -14.75 1.74 -25.34
N ALA A 134 -15.51 1.48 -24.26
CA ALA A 134 -16.74 0.71 -24.34
C ALA A 134 -17.86 1.54 -24.97
N VAL A 135 -18.47 0.99 -26.02
CA VAL A 135 -19.59 1.62 -26.73
C VAL A 135 -20.88 1.53 -25.90
N VAL A 136 -21.06 0.43 -25.16
CA VAL A 136 -22.32 0.08 -24.52
C VAL A 136 -22.09 -0.91 -23.37
N ALA A 137 -22.94 -0.86 -22.34
CA ALA A 137 -22.99 -1.83 -21.26
C ALA A 137 -24.41 -2.31 -20.97
N TYR A 138 -24.53 -3.56 -20.49
CA TYR A 138 -25.80 -4.17 -20.13
C TYR A 138 -25.77 -4.81 -18.75
N GLU A 139 -26.84 -4.65 -17.99
CA GLU A 139 -27.14 -5.36 -16.75
C GLU A 139 -28.25 -6.40 -16.98
N TYR A 140 -28.16 -7.56 -16.33
CA TYR A 140 -29.24 -8.54 -16.35
C TYR A 140 -30.18 -8.32 -15.15
N THR A 141 -31.40 -7.87 -15.44
CA THR A 141 -32.43 -7.61 -14.43
C THR A 141 -33.78 -8.17 -14.88
N ASN A 142 -34.50 -8.81 -13.96
CA ASN A 142 -35.86 -9.33 -14.21
C ASN A 142 -36.00 -10.19 -15.48
N GLY A 143 -35.00 -11.00 -15.79
CA GLY A 143 -35.06 -11.92 -16.92
C GLY A 143 -34.55 -11.36 -18.26
N THR A 144 -34.13 -10.09 -18.31
CA THR A 144 -33.71 -9.41 -19.54
C THR A 144 -32.46 -8.55 -19.35
N TYR A 145 -31.80 -8.21 -20.46
CA TYR A 145 -30.68 -7.26 -20.47
C TYR A 145 -31.19 -5.84 -20.68
N VAL A 146 -30.73 -4.91 -19.85
CA VAL A 146 -31.06 -3.48 -19.95
C VAL A 146 -29.79 -2.66 -20.08
N HIS A 147 -29.87 -1.56 -20.84
CA HIS A 147 -28.75 -0.65 -21.02
C HIS A 147 -28.45 0.10 -19.72
N VAL A 148 -27.18 0.19 -19.34
CA VAL A 148 -26.73 0.90 -18.14
C VAL A 148 -25.56 1.81 -18.43
N LYS A 149 -25.45 2.90 -17.66
CA LYS A 149 -24.31 3.82 -17.67
C LYS A 149 -23.43 3.70 -16.44
N GLN A 150 -23.91 3.00 -15.42
CA GLN A 150 -23.20 2.72 -14.18
C GLN A 150 -23.17 1.21 -13.97
N LEU A 151 -22.04 0.69 -13.53
CA LEU A 151 -21.85 -0.73 -13.27
C LEU A 151 -21.94 -0.97 -11.77
N GLU A 152 -22.88 -1.83 -11.37
CA GLU A 152 -23.04 -2.23 -9.98
C GLU A 152 -22.50 -3.65 -9.79
N PRO A 153 -21.75 -3.92 -8.70
CA PRO A 153 -21.34 -5.28 -8.36
C PRO A 153 -22.55 -6.20 -8.25
N GLY A 154 -22.46 -7.45 -8.75
CA GLY A 154 -23.57 -8.40 -8.61
C GLY A 154 -24.48 -8.50 -9.83
N LYS A 155 -24.47 -7.49 -10.70
CA LYS A 155 -25.56 -7.25 -11.66
C LYS A 155 -25.37 -7.84 -13.04
N ALA A 156 -24.16 -8.28 -13.37
CA ALA A 156 -23.90 -8.92 -14.67
C ALA A 156 -24.16 -10.43 -14.66
N THR A 157 -23.96 -11.13 -13.54
CA THR A 157 -24.03 -12.61 -13.50
C THR A 157 -24.59 -13.20 -12.19
N GLY A 158 -25.23 -12.42 -11.32
CA GLY A 158 -25.75 -12.93 -10.04
C GLY A 158 -24.67 -13.37 -9.05
N SER A 159 -23.42 -13.00 -9.30
CA SER A 159 -22.26 -13.13 -8.40
C SER A 159 -21.72 -11.73 -8.14
N ASN A 160 -21.20 -11.45 -6.93
CA ASN A 160 -20.76 -10.14 -6.38
C ASN A 160 -19.67 -9.36 -7.18
N TYR A 161 -19.59 -9.54 -8.49
CA TYR A 161 -18.62 -8.95 -9.40
C TYR A 161 -19.33 -8.04 -10.41
N MET A 162 -18.65 -6.98 -10.85
CA MET A 162 -19.11 -6.17 -11.98
C MET A 162 -18.81 -6.90 -13.28
N GLY A 163 -19.71 -6.83 -14.25
CA GLY A 163 -19.48 -7.38 -15.58
C GLY A 163 -19.90 -6.42 -16.68
N LEU A 164 -19.06 -6.36 -17.71
CA LEU A 164 -19.31 -5.61 -18.93
C LEU A 164 -19.56 -6.59 -20.08
N ILE A 165 -20.54 -6.28 -20.91
CA ILE A 165 -20.79 -6.97 -22.16
C ILE A 165 -20.64 -5.92 -23.29
N MET A 166 -19.55 -5.99 -24.06
CA MET A 166 -19.27 -5.10 -25.20
C MET A 166 -19.74 -5.71 -26.53
N SER A 167 -20.28 -4.89 -27.42
CA SER A 167 -20.69 -5.23 -28.81
C SER A 167 -19.69 -4.70 -29.84
#